data_AF-A0A842WQQ5-F1
#
_entry.id   AF-A0A842WQQ5-F1
#
_cell.length_a   1.000
_cell.length_b   1.000
_cell.length_c   1.000
_cell.angle_alpha   90.00
_cell.angle_beta   90.00
_cell.angle_gamma   90.00
#
_symmetry.space_group_name_H-M   'P 1'
#
loop_
_entity.id
_entity.type
_entity.pdbx_description
1 polymer ?
#
loop_
_entity_poly.entity_id
_entity_poly.type
_entity_poly.pdbx_seq_one_letter_code
_entity_poly.pdbx_strand_id
1 'polypeptide(L)'
;MTQFTGGILSKRELIELRRLRAVREALDRLKRKGISADFPVCPNCKSARIVDLTSYHDLGYIGSFQPAYYCLDCGWYGRNLAVMSNRDLSEAVLRDLESAFPELREQQPQEDAEEELV
;
A
#
# COMPACT_ATOMS: atom_id res chain seq x y z
N MET A 1 10.86 -20.53 -21.78
CA MET A 1 11.28 -19.48 -20.82
C MET A 1 11.65 -20.16 -19.52
N THR A 2 12.93 -20.28 -19.21
CA THR A 2 13.43 -20.95 -18.01
C THR A 2 13.19 -20.03 -16.80
N GLN A 3 12.25 -20.40 -15.93
CA GLN A 3 12.06 -19.72 -14.65
C GLN A 3 13.24 -20.06 -13.74
N PHE A 4 14.14 -19.10 -13.56
CA PHE A 4 15.21 -19.19 -12.58
C PHE A 4 14.67 -18.77 -11.21
N THR A 5 14.29 -19.75 -10.38
CA THR A 5 13.97 -19.53 -8.96
C THR A 5 15.24 -19.66 -8.11
N GLY A 6 16.18 -18.74 -8.31
CA GLY A 6 17.27 -18.53 -7.35
C GLY A 6 16.75 -17.73 -6.15
N GLY A 7 16.57 -18.39 -5.00
CA GLY A 7 15.94 -17.84 -3.79
C GLY A 7 16.72 -16.76 -3.02
N ILE A 8 17.49 -15.91 -3.71
CA ILE A 8 18.27 -14.84 -3.08
C ILE A 8 17.83 -13.50 -3.67
N LEU A 9 17.22 -12.67 -2.82
CA LEU A 9 16.89 -11.29 -3.14
C LEU A 9 18.16 -10.50 -3.50
N SER A 10 18.05 -9.63 -4.50
CA SER A 10 19.09 -8.67 -4.81
C SER A 10 19.33 -7.72 -3.63
N LYS A 11 20.49 -7.05 -3.61
CA LYS A 11 20.80 -6.04 -2.59
C LYS A 11 19.73 -4.96 -2.50
N ARG A 12 19.16 -4.56 -3.64
CA ARG A 12 18.10 -3.55 -3.72
C ARG A 12 16.81 -4.07 -3.08
N GLU A 13 16.36 -5.26 -3.46
CA GLU A 13 15.16 -5.87 -2.89
C GLU A 13 15.29 -6.11 -1.38
N LEU A 14 16.48 -6.48 -0.90
CA LEU A 14 16.75 -6.59 0.55
C LEU A 14 16.63 -5.25 1.27
N ILE A 15 17.09 -4.15 0.67
CA ILE A 15 16.95 -2.80 1.24
C ILE A 15 15.48 -2.40 1.27
N GLU A 16 14.75 -2.61 0.19
CA GLU A 16 13.32 -2.33 0.09
C GLU A 16 12.52 -3.13 1.13
N LEU A 17 12.81 -4.42 1.28
CA LEU A 17 12.18 -5.28 2.29
C LEU A 17 12.45 -4.80 3.72
N ARG A 18 13.68 -4.36 4.02
CA ARG A 18 14.03 -3.81 5.34
C ARG A 18 13.25 -2.53 5.64
N ARG A 19 13.06 -1.66 4.65
CA ARG A 19 12.24 -0.43 4.80
C ARG A 19 10.79 -0.79 5.11
N LEU A 20 10.20 -1.70 4.35
CA LEU A 20 8.82 -2.16 4.58
C LEU A 20 8.67 -2.84 5.95
N ARG A 21 9.64 -3.65 6.36
CA ARG A 21 9.65 -4.29 7.68
C ARG A 21 9.63 -3.26 8.80
N ALA A 22 10.41 -2.18 8.70
CA ALA A 22 10.42 -1.12 9.71
C ALA A 22 9.05 -0.44 9.85
N VAL A 23 8.36 -0.20 8.73
CA VAL A 23 6.99 0.36 8.71
C VAL A 23 6.01 -0.62 9.37
N ARG A 24 6.06 -1.90 8.99
CA ARG A 24 5.23 -2.95 9.60
C ARG A 24 5.43 -3.02 11.12
N GLU A 25 6.67 -3.06 11.59
CA GLU A 25 6.95 -3.15 13.02
C GLU A 25 6.44 -1.91 13.79
N ALA A 26 6.46 -0.72 13.17
CA ALA A 26 5.87 0.48 13.74
C ALA A 26 4.34 0.38 13.83
N LEU A 27 3.70 -0.07 12.75
CA LEU A 27 2.27 -0.32 12.66
C LEU A 27 1.79 -1.37 13.66
N ASP A 28 2.53 -2.47 13.85
CA ASP A 28 2.24 -3.51 14.83
C ASP A 28 2.33 -2.97 16.27
N ARG A 29 3.33 -2.10 16.56
CA ARG A 29 3.42 -1.43 17.87
C ARG A 29 2.24 -0.51 18.13
N LEU A 30 1.76 0.20 17.12
CA LEU A 30 0.56 1.05 17.24
C LEU A 30 -0.70 0.20 17.44
N LYS A 31 -0.83 -0.91 16.72
CA LYS A 31 -1.97 -1.84 16.85
C LYS A 31 -2.07 -2.41 18.25
N ARG A 32 -0.94 -2.83 18.85
CA ARG A 32 -0.89 -3.30 20.24
C ARG A 32 -1.30 -2.24 21.27
N LYS A 33 -1.19 -0.96 20.93
CA LYS A 33 -1.67 0.16 21.75
C LYS A 33 -3.13 0.52 21.47
N GLY A 34 -3.83 -0.24 20.62
CA GLY A 34 -5.19 0.07 20.17
C GLY A 34 -5.27 1.23 19.18
N ILE A 35 -4.15 1.64 18.57
CA ILE A 35 -4.10 2.76 17.63
C ILE A 35 -4.05 2.22 16.20
N SER A 36 -5.09 2.54 15.43
CA SER A 36 -5.11 2.30 13.98
C SER A 36 -4.52 3.49 13.23
N ALA A 37 -3.59 3.22 12.32
CA ALA A 37 -2.87 4.22 11.55
C ALA A 37 -2.59 3.74 10.13
N ASP A 38 -2.52 4.71 9.23
CA ASP A 38 -2.16 4.52 7.83
C ASP A 38 -0.82 5.20 7.59
N PHE A 39 0.10 4.51 6.92
CA PHE A 39 1.43 5.02 6.62
C PHE A 39 1.67 5.03 5.12
N PRO A 40 1.96 6.20 4.52
CA PRO A 40 2.28 6.29 3.10
C PRO A 40 3.67 5.72 2.82
N VAL A 41 3.80 4.98 1.73
CA VAL A 41 5.04 4.33 1.30
C VAL A 41 5.29 4.59 -0.19
N CYS A 42 6.53 4.94 -0.53
CA CYS A 42 6.92 5.24 -1.90
C CYS A 42 6.81 3.98 -2.76
N PRO A 43 6.07 4.01 -3.89
CA PRO A 43 5.89 2.82 -4.72
C PRO A 43 7.20 2.36 -5.39
N ASN A 44 8.14 3.29 -5.61
CA ASN A 44 9.41 3.03 -6.30
C ASN A 44 10.51 2.46 -5.39
N CYS A 45 10.78 3.06 -4.23
CA CYS A 45 11.90 2.67 -3.35
C CYS A 45 11.48 2.19 -1.95
N LYS A 46 10.17 2.09 -1.71
CA LYS A 46 9.58 1.64 -0.43
C LYS A 46 9.97 2.47 0.80
N SER A 47 10.41 3.71 0.60
CA SER A 47 10.63 4.65 1.70
C SER A 47 9.30 5.19 2.23
N ALA A 48 9.21 5.40 3.54
CA ALA A 48 8.09 6.09 4.19
C ALA A 48 8.28 7.63 4.23
N ARG A 49 9.38 8.15 3.68
CA ARG A 49 9.71 9.59 3.67
C ARG A 49 9.06 10.28 2.48
N ILE A 50 7.74 10.41 2.53
CA ILE A 50 6.92 11.06 1.51
C ILE A 50 6.38 12.38 2.04
N VAL A 51 6.38 13.39 1.18
CA VAL A 51 5.76 14.70 1.40
C VAL A 51 4.55 14.82 0.48
N ASP A 52 3.42 15.25 1.04
CA ASP A 52 2.27 15.69 0.26
C ASP A 52 2.56 17.10 -0.27
N LEU A 53 2.53 17.23 -1.58
CA LEU A 53 2.61 18.49 -2.28
C LEU A 53 1.18 18.98 -2.49
N THR A 54 0.76 19.87 -1.60
CA THR A 54 -0.45 20.67 -1.81
C THR A 54 -0.21 21.63 -2.95
N SER A 55 -0.59 21.18 -4.13
CA SER A 55 -0.39 21.84 -5.42
C SER A 55 -0.57 23.36 -5.43
N TYR A 56 -1.57 23.92 -4.74
CA TYR A 56 -1.77 25.38 -4.69
C TYR A 56 -0.74 26.10 -3.79
N HIS A 57 -0.40 25.53 -2.63
CA HIS A 57 0.52 26.13 -1.67
C HIS A 57 1.99 25.96 -2.11
N ASP A 58 2.32 24.80 -2.67
CA ASP A 58 3.72 24.42 -2.95
C ASP A 58 4.14 24.69 -4.40
N LEU A 59 3.19 24.77 -5.35
CA LEU A 59 3.46 25.00 -6.77
C LEU A 59 2.80 26.27 -7.33
N GLY A 60 1.99 27.00 -6.54
CA GLY A 60 1.34 28.24 -6.98
C GLY A 60 0.35 28.05 -8.13
N TYR A 61 0.30 28.99 -9.09
CA TYR A 61 -0.66 29.01 -10.22
C TYR A 61 -0.56 27.83 -11.21
N ILE A 62 0.51 27.05 -11.14
CA ILE A 62 0.71 25.80 -11.91
C ILE A 62 0.27 24.55 -11.12
N GLY A 63 -0.22 24.74 -9.90
CA GLY A 63 -0.75 23.69 -9.05
C GLY A 63 -2.09 23.16 -9.52
N SER A 64 -2.16 21.86 -9.84
CA SER A 64 -3.45 21.18 -10.08
C SER A 64 -4.13 20.84 -8.76
N PHE A 65 -5.44 21.06 -8.59
CA PHE A 65 -6.18 20.74 -7.35
C PHE A 65 -6.06 19.31 -6.80
N GLN A 66 -5.53 18.37 -7.59
CA GLN A 66 -5.32 16.99 -7.18
C GLN A 66 -4.04 16.84 -6.36
N PRO A 67 -4.04 16.00 -5.30
CA PRO A 67 -2.87 15.77 -4.46
C PRO A 67 -1.73 15.16 -5.28
N ALA A 68 -0.51 15.58 -4.96
CA ALA A 68 0.71 15.04 -5.53
C ALA A 68 1.68 14.70 -4.40
N TYR A 69 2.50 13.69 -4.61
CA TYR A 69 3.39 13.17 -3.57
C TYR A 69 4.82 13.16 -4.08
N TYR A 70 5.74 13.47 -3.17
CA TYR A 70 7.17 13.48 -3.45
C TYR A 70 7.94 12.64 -2.43
N CYS A 71 8.77 11.71 -2.93
CA CYS A 71 9.64 10.90 -2.09
C CYS A 71 11.00 11.57 -1.90
N LEU A 72 11.36 11.85 -0.64
CA LEU A 72 12.62 12.51 -0.29
C LEU A 72 13.86 11.64 -0.54
N ASP A 73 13.70 10.32 -0.64
CA ASP A 73 14.85 9.41 -0.77
C ASP A 73 15.21 9.08 -2.22
N CYS A 74 14.24 8.99 -3.14
CA CYS A 74 14.48 8.62 -4.54
C CYS A 74 13.96 9.61 -5.57
N GLY A 75 13.32 10.70 -5.14
CA GLY A 75 12.79 11.73 -6.04
C GLY A 75 11.55 11.33 -6.82
N TRP A 76 10.90 10.21 -6.47
CA TRP A 76 9.64 9.83 -7.09
C TRP A 76 8.58 10.91 -6.86
N TYR A 77 7.98 11.38 -7.95
CA TYR A 77 6.83 12.29 -7.98
C TYR A 77 5.64 11.56 -8.63
N GLY A 78 4.49 11.59 -7.99
CA GLY A 78 3.29 10.98 -8.55
C GLY A 78 2.03 11.30 -7.75
N ARG A 79 0.88 10.88 -8.29
CA ARG A 79 -0.44 11.12 -7.67
C ARG A 79 -1.00 9.88 -6.97
N ASN A 80 -0.44 8.71 -7.26
CA ASN A 80 -0.88 7.44 -6.69
C ASN A 80 -0.01 7.07 -5.49
N LEU A 81 -0.61 7.05 -4.31
CA LEU A 81 0.07 6.75 -3.06
C LEU A 81 -0.18 5.30 -2.65
N ALA A 82 0.89 4.55 -2.38
CA ALA A 82 0.75 3.25 -1.73
C ALA A 82 0.70 3.47 -0.22
N VAL A 83 -0.28 2.85 0.45
CA VAL A 83 -0.48 3.00 1.90
C VAL A 83 -0.39 1.63 2.56
N MET A 84 0.36 1.55 3.64
CA MET A 84 0.35 0.40 4.55
C MET A 84 -0.49 0.75 5.77
N SER A 85 -1.44 -0.11 6.13
CA SER A 85 -2.34 0.12 7.26
C SER A 85 -2.32 -1.07 8.23
N ASN A 86 -2.59 -0.78 9.51
CA ASN A 86 -2.86 -1.79 10.54
C ASN A 86 -4.33 -1.87 10.96
N ARG A 87 -5.21 -1.13 10.27
CA ARG A 87 -6.66 -1.19 10.46
C ARG A 87 -7.12 -2.64 10.29
N ASP A 88 -8.10 -3.02 11.09
CA ASP A 88 -8.73 -4.32 10.91
C ASP A 88 -9.42 -4.34 9.54
N LEU A 89 -9.25 -5.45 8.84
CA LEU A 89 -9.93 -5.73 7.58
C LEU A 89 -11.40 -5.99 7.90
N SER A 90 -12.15 -4.91 8.14
CA SER A 90 -13.61 -4.97 8.22
C SER A 90 -14.18 -5.07 6.81
N GLU A 91 -15.44 -5.50 6.68
CA GLU A 91 -16.14 -5.54 5.39
C GLU A 91 -16.09 -4.21 4.62
N ALA A 92 -15.98 -3.06 5.31
CA ALA A 92 -15.87 -1.77 4.65
C ALA A 92 -14.51 -1.61 3.93
N VAL A 93 -13.42 -2.06 4.56
CA VAL A 93 -12.08 -2.06 3.95
C VAL A 93 -12.01 -3.05 2.81
N LEU A 94 -12.66 -4.22 2.94
CA LEU A 94 -12.76 -5.19 1.86
C LEU A 94 -13.54 -4.61 0.67
N ARG A 95 -14.67 -3.93 0.91
CA ARG A 95 -15.45 -3.25 -0.13
C ARG A 95 -14.68 -2.12 -0.83
N ASP A 96 -13.89 -1.34 -0.10
CA ASP A 96 -13.04 -0.29 -0.68
C ASP A 96 -11.94 -0.91 -1.57
N LEU A 97 -11.37 -2.05 -1.17
CA LEU A 97 -10.39 -2.80 -1.97
C LEU A 97 -11.03 -3.46 -3.20
N GLU A 98 -12.26 -3.99 -3.08
CA GLU A 98 -13.03 -4.55 -4.20
C GLU A 98 -13.35 -3.49 -5.25
N SER A 99 -13.70 -2.28 -4.85
CA SER A 99 -13.92 -1.16 -5.78
C SER A 99 -12.64 -0.73 -6.49
N ALA A 100 -11.47 -0.91 -5.88
CA ALA A 100 -10.18 -0.52 -6.45
C ALA A 100 -9.56 -1.62 -7.34
N PHE A 101 -9.91 -2.89 -7.13
CA PHE A 101 -9.34 -4.05 -7.84
C PHE A 101 -10.40 -5.11 -8.18
N PRO A 102 -11.23 -4.88 -9.22
CA PRO A 102 -12.34 -5.78 -9.61
C PRO A 102 -11.90 -7.20 -9.99
N GLU A 103 -10.67 -7.33 -10.50
CA GLU A 103 -10.05 -8.56 -11.00
C GLU A 103 -9.86 -9.62 -9.89
N LEU A 104 -9.78 -9.21 -8.61
CA LEU A 104 -9.59 -10.14 -7.49
C LEU A 104 -10.85 -10.99 -7.20
N ARG A 105 -11.99 -10.63 -7.81
CA ARG A 105 -13.28 -11.31 -7.65
C ARG A 105 -13.38 -12.61 -8.46
N GLU A 106 -12.63 -12.73 -9.54
CA GLU A 106 -12.70 -13.91 -10.44
C GLU A 106 -11.97 -15.15 -9.90
N GLN A 107 -11.33 -15.05 -8.73
CA GLN A 107 -10.52 -16.14 -8.15
C GLN A 107 -11.12 -16.80 -6.89
N GLN A 108 -12.32 -16.41 -6.45
CA GLN A 108 -13.05 -17.19 -5.44
C GLN A 108 -13.96 -18.19 -6.17
N PRO A 109 -13.64 -19.50 -6.22
CA PRO A 109 -14.64 -20.48 -6.59
C PRO A 109 -15.81 -20.38 -5.60
N GLN A 110 -17.03 -20.31 -6.14
CA GLN A 110 -18.28 -20.47 -5.40
C GLN A 110 -18.24 -21.78 -4.59
N GLU A 111 -17.85 -21.71 -3.33
CA GLU A 111 -18.18 -22.69 -2.31
C GLU A 111 -19.26 -22.07 -1.44
N ASP A 112 -20.50 -22.02 -1.94
CA ASP A 112 -21.71 -21.78 -1.14
C ASP A 112 -22.92 -22.19 -2.00
N ALA A 113 -23.03 -23.49 -2.27
CA ALA A 113 -24.25 -24.11 -2.74
C ALA A 113 -24.28 -25.55 -2.21
N GLU A 114 -24.87 -25.71 -1.02
CA GLU A 114 -25.57 -26.90 -0.49
C GLU A 114 -25.42 -27.02 1.04
N GLU A 115 -25.99 -26.05 1.78
CA GLU A 115 -26.51 -26.29 3.13
C GLU A 115 -27.90 -25.67 3.24
N GLU A 116 -28.87 -26.23 2.53
CA GLU A 116 -30.28 -26.12 2.90
C GLU A 116 -31.04 -27.29 2.27
N LEU A 117 -31.20 -28.37 3.05
CA LEU A 117 -32.30 -29.34 3.01
C LEU A 117 -32.08 -30.36 4.15
N VAL A 118 -32.52 -29.98 5.35
CA VAL A 118 -32.98 -30.90 6.40
C VAL A 118 -34.44 -30.59 6.66
#